data_AF-A0A2D8SV73-F1
#
_entry.id   AF-A0A2D8SV73-F1
#
_cell.length_a   1.000
_cell.length_b   1.000
_cell.length_c   1.000
_cell.angle_alpha   90.00
_cell.angle_beta   90.00
_cell.angle_gamma   90.00
#
_symmetry.space_group_name_H-M   'P 1'
#
loop_
_entity.id
_entity.type
_entity.pdbx_description
1 polymer ?
#
loop_
_entity_poly.entity_id
_entity_poly.type
_entity_poly.pdbx_seq_one_letter_code
_entity_poly.pdbx_strand_id
1 'polypeptide(L)'
;MKRKPNAAFTLIELLVVIAIIGVLVGLLLPAVQQAREAARRASCVNNLKQIGVGLHNFNSSHEHFPSGVMCGGSSPPGGTAVAEMGKHGGWAWSAFILEFCDQQS
;
A
#
# COMPACT_ATOMS: atom_id res chain seq x y z
N MET A 1 -51.38 25.89 31.35
CA MET A 1 -50.25 25.15 30.75
C MET A 1 -50.40 25.21 29.23
N LYS A 2 -49.75 26.16 28.54
CA LYS A 2 -49.89 26.32 27.08
C LYS A 2 -49.03 25.28 26.37
N ARG A 3 -49.64 24.29 25.72
CA ARG A 3 -48.94 23.31 24.87
C ARG A 3 -48.46 24.01 23.61
N LYS A 4 -47.15 23.96 23.33
CA LYS A 4 -46.59 24.37 22.04
C LYS A 4 -47.08 23.37 20.98
N PRO A 5 -47.60 23.83 19.82
CA PRO A 5 -47.92 22.91 18.74
C PRO A 5 -46.62 22.26 18.25
N ASN A 6 -46.61 20.93 18.20
CA ASN A 6 -45.54 20.18 17.54
C ASN A 6 -45.65 20.45 16.05
N ALA A 7 -44.58 20.98 15.42
CA ALA A 7 -44.54 21.17 13.98
C ALA A 7 -44.60 19.79 13.31
N ALA A 8 -45.74 19.49 12.65
CA ALA A 8 -45.86 18.30 11.83
C ALA A 8 -45.15 18.57 10.49
N PHE A 9 -44.13 17.77 10.19
CA PHE A 9 -43.38 17.85 8.93
C PHE A 9 -44.32 17.54 7.76
N THR A 10 -44.29 18.38 6.73
CA THR A 10 -45.04 18.08 5.50
C THR A 10 -44.32 16.98 4.73
N LEU A 11 -45.07 16.08 4.09
CA LEU A 11 -44.50 14.99 3.28
C LEU A 11 -43.54 15.53 2.20
N ILE A 12 -43.81 16.73 1.71
CA ILE A 12 -43.02 17.48 0.71
C ILE A 12 -41.66 17.91 1.26
N GLU A 13 -41.59 18.42 2.49
CA GLU A 13 -40.31 18.79 3.12
C GLU A 13 -39.41 17.56 3.31
N LEU A 14 -39.96 16.40 3.64
CA LEU A 14 -39.15 15.17 3.71
C LEU A 14 -38.66 14.74 2.32
N LEU A 15 -39.54 14.84 1.30
CA LEU A 15 -39.26 14.44 -0.07
C LEU A 15 -38.14 15.27 -0.73
N VAL A 16 -38.11 16.58 -0.48
CA VAL A 16 -37.06 17.43 -1.05
C VAL A 16 -35.68 17.12 -0.44
N VAL A 17 -35.64 16.79 0.85
CA VAL A 17 -34.38 16.46 1.54
C VAL A 17 -33.78 15.17 0.99
N ILE A 18 -34.58 14.12 0.84
CA ILE A 18 -34.07 12.86 0.26
C ILE A 18 -33.66 13.04 -1.21
N ALA A 19 -34.34 13.92 -1.97
CA ALA A 19 -33.97 14.23 -3.34
C ALA A 19 -32.60 14.94 -3.41
N ILE A 20 -32.35 15.91 -2.54
CA ILE A 20 -31.04 16.59 -2.47
C ILE A 20 -29.94 15.62 -2.06
N ILE A 21 -30.15 14.78 -1.04
CA ILE A 21 -29.17 13.77 -0.62
C ILE A 21 -28.88 12.78 -1.75
N GLY A 22 -29.92 12.33 -2.47
CA GLY A 22 -29.77 11.41 -3.60
C GLY A 22 -28.91 11.99 -4.73
N VAL A 23 -29.10 13.27 -5.07
CA VAL A 23 -28.26 13.97 -6.07
C VAL A 23 -26.81 14.09 -5.59
N LEU A 24 -26.60 14.51 -4.33
CA LEU A 24 -25.26 14.64 -3.76
C LEU A 24 -24.52 13.30 -3.76
N VAL A 25 -25.16 12.20 -3.31
CA VAL A 25 -24.56 10.87 -3.29
C VAL A 25 -24.34 10.31 -4.70
N GLY A 26 -25.28 10.56 -5.63
CA GLY A 26 -25.17 10.13 -7.02
C GLY A 26 -23.94 10.71 -7.72
N LEU A 27 -23.55 11.94 -7.39
CA LEU A 27 -22.31 12.56 -7.90
C LEU A 27 -21.05 12.04 -7.18
N LEU A 28 -21.17 11.62 -5.91
CA LEU A 28 -20.04 11.15 -5.12
C LEU A 28 -19.61 9.70 -5.44
N LEU A 29 -20.56 8.81 -5.77
CA LEU A 29 -20.28 7.40 -6.06
C LEU A 29 -19.19 7.16 -7.13
N PRO A 30 -19.26 7.75 -8.34
CA PRO A 30 -18.20 7.58 -9.35
C PRO A 30 -16.87 8.20 -8.93
N ALA A 31 -16.89 9.33 -8.19
CA ALA A 31 -15.69 10.00 -7.72
C ALA A 31 -14.94 9.18 -6.64
N VAL A 32 -15.66 8.48 -5.75
CA VAL A 32 -15.06 7.65 -4.69
C VAL A 32 -14.27 6.48 -5.25
N GLN A 33 -14.70 5.88 -6.37
CA GLN A 33 -13.96 4.78 -7.00
C GLN A 33 -12.65 5.23 -7.62
N GLN A 34 -12.67 6.38 -8.31
CA GLN A 34 -11.45 7.00 -8.84
C GLN A 34 -10.47 7.34 -7.71
N ALA A 35 -10.97 7.90 -6.60
CA ALA A 35 -10.15 8.20 -5.43
C ALA A 35 -9.55 6.93 -4.80
N ARG A 36 -10.31 5.83 -4.70
CA ARG A 36 -9.81 4.54 -4.20
C ARG A 36 -8.72 3.95 -5.10
N GLU A 37 -8.90 4.01 -6.41
CA GLU A 37 -7.90 3.55 -7.36
C GLU A 37 -6.63 4.39 -7.33
N ALA A 38 -6.77 5.72 -7.26
CA ALA A 38 -5.66 6.62 -7.06
C ALA A 38 -4.93 6.35 -5.73
N ALA A 39 -5.65 6.09 -4.64
CA ALA A 39 -5.06 5.74 -3.35
C ALA A 39 -4.29 4.40 -3.38
N ARG A 40 -4.84 3.37 -4.05
CA ARG A 40 -4.14 2.09 -4.25
C ARG A 40 -2.84 2.27 -5.04
N ARG A 41 -2.89 3.08 -6.11
CA ARG A 41 -1.69 3.41 -6.90
C ARG A 41 -0.68 4.21 -6.07
N ALA A 42 -1.13 5.22 -5.33
CA ALA A 42 -0.28 6.03 -4.48
C ALA A 42 0.41 5.20 -3.40
N SER A 43 -0.30 4.27 -2.75
CA SER A 43 0.28 3.34 -1.79
C SER A 43 1.33 2.42 -2.45
N CYS A 44 1.03 1.84 -3.61
CA CYS A 44 1.99 1.00 -4.34
C CYS A 44 3.27 1.76 -4.70
N VAL A 45 3.13 2.97 -5.26
CA VAL A 45 4.26 3.85 -5.60
C VAL A 45 5.06 4.22 -4.35
N ASN A 46 4.38 4.50 -3.23
CA ASN A 46 5.05 4.82 -1.98
C ASN A 46 5.84 3.62 -1.41
N ASN A 47 5.30 2.41 -1.49
CA ASN A 47 6.00 1.19 -1.08
C ASN A 47 7.26 0.97 -1.92
N LEU A 48 7.18 1.16 -3.25
CA LEU A 48 8.35 1.09 -4.14
C LEU A 48 9.38 2.18 -3.81
N LYS A 49 8.92 3.39 -3.50
CA LYS A 49 9.79 4.49 -3.07
C LYS A 49 10.54 4.14 -1.77
N GLN A 50 9.86 3.55 -0.78
CA GLN A 50 10.49 3.10 0.47
C GLN A 50 11.57 2.04 0.21
N ILE A 51 11.28 1.07 -0.66
CA ILE A 51 12.26 0.06 -1.08
C ILE A 51 13.48 0.71 -1.77
N GLY A 52 13.23 1.63 -2.70
CA GLY A 52 14.30 2.34 -3.42
C GLY A 52 15.20 3.15 -2.50
N VAL A 53 14.61 3.84 -1.50
CA VAL A 53 15.39 4.54 -0.46
C VAL A 53 16.20 3.55 0.37
N GLY A 54 15.61 2.43 0.79
CA GLY A 54 16.34 1.37 1.51
C GLY A 54 17.53 0.80 0.72
N LEU A 55 17.36 0.59 -0.58
CA LEU A 55 18.43 0.15 -1.49
C LEU A 55 19.56 1.19 -1.61
N HIS A 56 19.21 2.47 -1.73
CA HIS A 56 20.20 3.54 -1.79
C HIS A 56 20.97 3.71 -0.48
N ASN A 57 20.28 3.58 0.66
CA ASN A 57 20.92 3.59 1.98
C ASN A 57 21.89 2.41 2.13
N PHE A 58 21.47 1.21 1.69
CA PHE A 58 22.35 0.04 1.67
C PHE A 58 23.61 0.30 0.83
N ASN A 59 23.45 0.82 -0.39
CA ASN A 59 24.56 1.13 -1.28
C ASN A 59 25.48 2.24 -0.71
N SER A 60 24.93 3.21 0.02
CA SER A 60 25.73 4.25 0.67
C SER A 60 26.63 3.70 1.78
N SER A 61 26.21 2.62 2.45
CA SER A 61 26.96 2.01 3.54
C SER A 61 27.89 0.87 3.09
N HIS A 62 27.54 0.15 2.03
CA HIS A 62 28.24 -1.05 1.57
C HIS A 62 28.94 -0.89 0.21
N GLU A 63 28.80 0.27 -0.45
CA GLU A 63 29.36 0.59 -1.77
C GLU A 63 28.92 -0.32 -2.93
N HIS A 64 27.92 -1.17 -2.68
CA HIS A 64 27.30 -2.02 -3.70
C HIS A 64 25.82 -2.27 -3.39
N PHE A 65 25.04 -2.68 -4.41
CA PHE A 65 23.67 -3.14 -4.20
C PHE A 65 23.63 -4.58 -3.66
N PRO A 66 22.56 -4.99 -2.95
CA PRO A 66 22.46 -6.33 -2.39
C PRO A 66 22.36 -7.38 -3.49
N SER A 67 23.00 -8.54 -3.28
CA SER A 67 22.88 -9.68 -4.18
C SER A 67 21.45 -10.21 -4.20
N GLY A 68 20.94 -10.54 -5.40
CA GLY A 68 19.57 -11.04 -5.57
C GLY A 68 19.26 -12.28 -4.73
N VAL A 69 20.25 -13.19 -4.62
CA VAL A 69 20.24 -14.34 -3.72
C VAL A 69 21.68 -14.62 -3.28
N MET A 70 21.89 -14.84 -1.98
CA MET A 70 23.14 -15.41 -1.48
C MET A 70 22.94 -16.90 -1.20
N CYS A 71 23.49 -17.78 -2.04
CA CYS A 71 23.53 -19.21 -1.76
C CYS A 71 24.63 -19.49 -0.72
N GLY A 72 24.25 -19.89 0.49
CA GLY A 72 25.19 -20.25 1.56
C GLY A 72 25.84 -21.63 1.43
N GLY A 73 25.88 -22.22 0.23
CA GLY A 73 26.38 -23.56 -0.02
C GLY A 73 27.46 -23.58 -1.10
N SER A 74 28.55 -24.32 -0.85
CA SER A 74 29.57 -24.61 -1.85
C SER A 74 28.93 -25.26 -3.08
N SER A 75 28.87 -24.53 -4.20
CA SER A 75 28.41 -25.09 -5.46
C SER A 75 29.33 -26.25 -5.86
N PRO A 76 28.82 -27.45 -6.16
CA PRO A 76 29.66 -28.54 -6.63
C PRO A 76 30.30 -28.18 -7.98
N PRO A 77 31.53 -28.65 -8.28
CA PRO A 77 32.19 -28.38 -9.56
C PRO A 77 31.33 -28.93 -10.69
N GLY A 78 30.82 -28.06 -11.57
CA GLY A 78 30.03 -28.45 -12.74
C GLY A 78 28.50 -28.41 -12.58
N GLY A 79 27.96 -27.96 -11.45
CA GLY A 79 26.50 -27.85 -11.23
C GLY A 79 25.95 -26.46 -11.57
N THR A 80 24.87 -26.39 -12.35
CA THR A 80 24.12 -25.16 -12.61
C THR A 80 23.52 -24.64 -11.30
N ALA A 81 24.02 -23.50 -10.82
CA ALA A 81 23.68 -22.89 -9.52
C ALA A 81 22.18 -22.67 -9.27
N VAL A 82 21.36 -22.78 -10.32
CA VAL A 82 19.90 -22.59 -10.27
C VAL A 82 19.13 -23.79 -9.71
N ALA A 83 19.69 -25.01 -9.74
CA ALA A 83 18.98 -26.24 -9.33
C ALA A 83 18.99 -26.50 -7.81
N GLU A 84 19.97 -25.96 -7.08
CA GLU A 84 20.14 -26.17 -5.63
C GLU A 84 19.64 -24.97 -4.78
N MET A 85 19.11 -23.93 -5.42
CA MET A 85 18.68 -22.70 -4.74
C MET A 85 17.53 -22.93 -3.74
N GLY A 86 16.79 -24.04 -3.87
CA GLY A 86 15.77 -24.47 -2.90
C GLY A 86 16.28 -25.36 -1.76
N LYS A 87 17.53 -25.85 -1.81
CA LYS A 87 18.09 -26.79 -0.82
C LYS A 87 19.02 -26.13 0.19
N HIS A 88 19.66 -25.02 -0.18
CA HIS A 88 20.46 -24.21 0.73
C HIS A 88 19.68 -22.92 1.00
N GLY A 89 19.21 -22.73 2.24
CA GLY A 89 18.42 -21.56 2.65
C GLY A 89 19.15 -20.25 2.42
N GLY A 90 19.05 -19.73 1.19
CA GLY A 90 19.64 -18.47 0.79
C GLY A 90 18.79 -17.31 1.24
N TRP A 91 19.43 -16.24 1.71
CA TRP A 91 18.75 -15.00 2.03
C TRP A 91 18.52 -14.20 0.75
N ALA A 92 17.28 -13.72 0.56
CA ALA A 92 16.94 -12.81 -0.53
C ALA A 92 17.52 -11.41 -0.26
N TRP A 93 17.69 -10.61 -1.32
CA TRP A 93 18.13 -9.22 -1.23
C TRP A 93 17.35 -8.39 -0.18
N SER A 94 16.06 -8.68 0.01
CA SER A 94 15.19 -7.99 0.96
C SER A 94 15.61 -8.16 2.41
N ALA A 95 16.25 -9.27 2.77
CA ALA A 95 16.75 -9.51 4.11
C ALA A 95 17.88 -8.52 4.49
N PHE A 96 18.67 -8.09 3.51
CA PHE A 96 19.77 -7.15 3.71
C PHE A 96 19.32 -5.70 3.89
N ILE A 97 18.08 -5.38 3.52
CA ILE A 97 17.52 -4.03 3.62
C ILE A 97 16.66 -3.86 4.87
N LEU A 98 16.38 -4.96 5.60
CA LEU A 98 15.60 -4.91 6.84
C LEU A 98 16.16 -3.89 7.84
N GLU A 99 17.49 -3.78 7.95
CA GLU A 99 18.14 -2.80 8.83
C GLU A 99 17.87 -1.34 8.42
N PHE A 100 17.74 -1.07 7.12
CA PHE A 100 17.46 0.27 6.58
C PHE A 100 15.97 0.60 6.51
N CYS A 101 15.08 -0.39 6.66
CA CYS A 101 13.63 -0.19 6.69
C CYS A 101 13.14 0.48 8.00
N ASP A 102 13.84 0.29 9.11
CA ASP A 102 13.42 0.78 10.44
C ASP A 102 13.85 2.24 10.72
N GLN A 103 14.68 2.84 9.86
CA GLN A 103 15.24 4.18 10.06
C GLN A 103 14.30 5.36 9.73
N GLN A 104 13.03 5.11 9.38
CA GLN A 104 12.05 6.17 9.06
C GLN A 104 10.86 6.16 10.05
N SER A 105 11.14 6.36 11.34
CA SER A 105 10.11 6.74 12.33
C SER A 105 10.28 8.18 12.79
#